data_AF-A0A8S0GVV0-F1
#
_entry.id   AF-A0A8S0GVV0-F1
#
_cell.length_a   1.000
_cell.length_b   1.000
_cell.length_c   1.000
_cell.angle_alpha   90.00
_cell.angle_beta   90.00
_cell.angle_gamma   90.00
#
_symmetry.space_group_name_H-M   'P 1'
#
loop_
_entity.id
_entity.type
_entity.pdbx_description
1 polymer ?
#
loop_
_entity_poly.entity_id
_entity_poly.type
_entity_poly.pdbx_seq_one_letter_code
_entity_poly.pdbx_strand_id
1 'polypeptide(L)'
;MTDAELLEKAYDRLDDVLAKEWSKRADDAPYSDPYQALIMASLVEKETGVPQERGQIAGVFVRRMQIGMLLQTDPTVIYGLGERYTGKLTRAHLKEATPYNTYVIAGLPPTPIAMVGREAIHAALNPVPGKSLYFVARGDGSHVFSDDLDAHNSAVREFQLKRRADYRSSPAPAATPAVPEAAGQAPETPAAPGPETAPASAPQAAPEPAATPAPAEPVPEPAAKSPQ
;
A
#
# COMPACT_ATOMS: atom_id res chain seq x y z
N MET A 1 24.08 -22.07 -7.47
CA MET A 1 23.27 -20.87 -7.28
C MET A 1 22.27 -21.18 -6.19
N THR A 2 22.46 -20.63 -5.00
CA THR A 2 21.54 -20.76 -3.86
C THR A 2 20.44 -19.70 -3.96
N ASP A 3 19.38 -19.86 -3.18
CA ASP A 3 18.29 -18.89 -3.09
C ASP A 3 18.81 -17.52 -2.62
N ALA A 4 19.76 -17.52 -1.66
CA ALA A 4 20.40 -16.31 -1.18
C ALA A 4 21.21 -15.60 -2.28
N GLU A 5 22.01 -16.35 -3.06
CA GLU A 5 22.78 -15.80 -4.19
C GLU A 5 21.87 -15.24 -5.29
N LEU A 6 20.67 -15.78 -5.46
CA LEU A 6 19.68 -15.26 -6.40
C LEU A 6 19.08 -13.94 -5.91
N LEU A 7 18.72 -13.85 -4.62
CA LEU A 7 18.17 -12.64 -4.02
C LEU A 7 19.18 -11.50 -4.00
N GLU A 8 20.45 -11.80 -3.70
CA GLU A 8 21.54 -10.82 -3.74
C GLU A 8 21.69 -10.24 -5.16
N LYS A 9 21.76 -11.09 -6.19
CA LYS A 9 21.81 -10.61 -7.59
C LYS A 9 20.58 -9.80 -8.00
N ALA A 10 19.40 -10.17 -7.51
CA ALA A 10 18.17 -9.42 -7.79
C ALA A 10 18.18 -8.04 -7.11
N TYR A 11 18.66 -7.98 -5.86
CA TYR A 11 18.85 -6.74 -5.11
C TYR A 11 19.86 -5.82 -5.79
N ASP A 12 21.05 -6.34 -6.12
CA ASP A 12 22.10 -5.56 -6.81
C ASP A 12 21.57 -5.01 -8.12
N ARG A 13 20.80 -5.83 -8.86
CA ARG A 13 20.19 -5.39 -10.12
C ARG A 13 19.17 -4.27 -9.91
N LEU A 14 18.35 -4.34 -8.87
CA LEU A 14 17.40 -3.30 -8.54
C LEU A 14 18.11 -1.99 -8.19
N ASP A 15 19.13 -2.06 -7.33
CA ASP A 15 19.93 -0.90 -6.91
C ASP A 15 20.58 -0.21 -8.11
N ASP A 16 21.20 -1.00 -8.99
CA ASP A 16 21.79 -0.56 -10.25
C ASP A 16 20.80 0.21 -11.14
N VAL A 17 19.59 -0.33 -11.27
CA VAL A 17 18.53 0.25 -12.11
C VAL A 17 18.01 1.52 -11.46
N LEU A 18 17.75 1.49 -10.16
CA LEU A 18 17.26 2.63 -9.40
C LEU A 18 18.25 3.79 -9.46
N ALA A 19 19.54 3.54 -9.26
CA ALA A 19 20.58 4.57 -9.37
C ALA A 19 20.63 5.18 -10.78
N LYS A 20 20.52 4.36 -11.84
CA LYS A 20 20.51 4.82 -13.23
C LYS A 20 19.29 5.67 -13.55
N GLU A 21 18.09 5.26 -13.15
CA GLU A 21 16.88 6.04 -13.38
C GLU A 21 16.86 7.31 -12.50
N TRP A 22 17.32 7.24 -11.25
CA TRP A 22 17.41 8.39 -10.34
C TRP A 22 18.28 9.53 -10.90
N SER A 23 19.38 9.18 -11.58
CA SER A 23 20.24 10.16 -12.25
C SER A 23 19.56 10.89 -13.42
N LYS A 24 18.45 10.34 -13.94
CA LYS A 24 17.69 10.86 -15.10
C LYS A 24 16.28 11.33 -14.70
N ARG A 25 16.01 11.47 -13.41
CA ARG A 25 14.69 11.89 -12.92
C ARG A 25 14.35 13.30 -13.40
N ALA A 26 13.06 13.60 -13.46
CA ALA A 26 12.59 14.96 -13.70
C ALA A 26 13.06 15.89 -12.58
N ASP A 27 13.37 17.15 -12.92
CA ASP A 27 13.89 18.14 -11.97
C ASP A 27 12.91 18.44 -10.82
N ASP A 28 11.61 18.27 -11.08
CA ASP A 28 10.51 18.51 -10.15
C ASP A 28 10.02 17.23 -9.45
N ALA A 29 10.76 16.11 -9.57
CA ALA A 29 10.45 14.87 -8.87
C ALA A 29 10.40 15.11 -7.35
N PRO A 30 9.26 14.90 -6.67
CA PRO A 30 9.05 15.34 -5.29
C PRO A 30 9.61 14.34 -4.25
N TYR A 31 10.75 13.73 -4.53
CA TYR A 31 11.36 12.71 -3.67
C TYR A 31 12.66 13.23 -3.07
N SER A 32 12.84 13.00 -1.77
CA SER A 32 14.09 13.37 -1.08
C SER A 32 15.24 12.41 -1.40
N ASP A 33 14.92 11.15 -1.72
CA ASP A 33 15.89 10.08 -1.95
C ASP A 33 15.34 9.01 -2.93
N PRO A 34 16.20 8.14 -3.49
CA PRO A 34 15.77 7.10 -4.43
C PRO A 34 14.79 6.08 -3.84
N TYR A 35 14.82 5.84 -2.52
CA TYR A 35 13.94 4.88 -1.88
C TYR A 35 12.49 5.38 -1.88
N GLN A 36 12.24 6.68 -1.70
CA GLN A 36 10.90 7.24 -1.86
C GLN A 36 10.33 7.05 -3.27
N ALA A 37 11.15 7.21 -4.30
CA ALA A 37 10.74 6.93 -5.67
C ALA A 37 10.43 5.44 -5.87
N LEU A 38 11.19 4.55 -5.23
CA LEU A 38 10.95 3.11 -5.24
C LEU A 38 9.60 2.75 -4.57
N ILE A 39 9.25 3.42 -3.46
CA ILE A 39 7.94 3.26 -2.83
C ILE A 39 6.85 3.66 -3.82
N MET A 40 6.94 4.85 -4.43
CA MET A 40 5.96 5.28 -5.44
C MET A 40 5.86 4.31 -6.62
N ALA A 41 7.01 3.83 -7.12
CA ALA A 41 7.05 2.85 -8.20
C ALA A 41 6.26 1.57 -7.84
N SER A 42 6.28 1.14 -6.58
CA SER A 42 5.52 -0.05 -6.14
C SER A 42 4.01 0.18 -6.12
N LEU A 43 3.56 1.40 -5.81
CA LEU A 43 2.15 1.77 -5.91
C LEU A 43 1.70 1.78 -7.38
N VAL A 44 2.51 2.40 -8.25
CA VAL A 44 2.26 2.46 -9.69
C VAL A 44 2.23 1.07 -10.32
N GLU A 45 3.19 0.20 -9.98
CA GLU A 45 3.26 -1.18 -10.48
C GLU A 45 1.98 -1.96 -10.12
N LYS A 46 1.49 -1.79 -8.88
CA LYS A 46 0.30 -2.49 -8.41
C LYS A 46 -1.00 -2.00 -9.03
N GLU A 47 -1.07 -0.75 -9.47
CA GLU A 47 -2.26 -0.21 -10.15
C GLU A 47 -2.23 -0.37 -11.67
N THR A 48 -1.06 -0.60 -12.26
CA THR A 48 -0.94 -0.67 -13.71
C THR A 48 -1.48 -2.00 -14.25
N GLY A 49 -2.71 -1.97 -14.77
CA GLY A 49 -3.26 -3.06 -15.60
C GLY A 49 -2.83 -2.96 -17.07
N VAL A 50 -2.73 -1.73 -17.59
CA VAL A 50 -2.37 -1.43 -18.98
C VAL A 50 -1.04 -0.66 -19.02
N PRO A 51 0.04 -1.20 -19.63
CA PRO A 51 1.37 -0.57 -19.60
C PRO A 51 1.41 0.88 -20.08
N GLN A 52 0.55 1.24 -21.04
CA GLN A 52 0.47 2.59 -21.61
C GLN A 52 -0.09 3.63 -20.62
N GLU A 53 -0.85 3.21 -19.60
CA GLU A 53 -1.44 4.11 -18.60
C GLU A 53 -0.48 4.39 -17.43
N ARG A 54 0.59 3.61 -17.30
CA ARG A 54 1.53 3.67 -16.17
C ARG A 54 2.02 5.08 -15.86
N GLY A 55 2.44 5.81 -16.90
CA GLY A 55 2.92 7.19 -16.75
C GLY A 55 1.85 8.17 -16.30
N GLN A 56 0.59 7.96 -16.69
CA GLN A 56 -0.54 8.78 -16.25
C GLN A 56 -0.92 8.47 -14.79
N ILE A 57 -0.93 7.20 -14.40
CA ILE A 57 -1.14 6.75 -13.00
C ILE A 57 -0.07 7.36 -12.09
N ALA A 58 1.21 7.25 -12.48
CA ALA A 58 2.30 7.88 -11.75
C ALA A 58 2.11 9.40 -11.62
N GLY A 59 1.70 10.06 -12.70
CA GLY A 59 1.37 11.48 -12.67
C GLY A 59 0.27 11.82 -11.66
N VAL A 60 -0.80 11.03 -11.56
CA VAL A 60 -1.86 11.28 -10.58
C VAL A 60 -1.31 11.19 -9.15
N PHE A 61 -0.57 10.13 -8.83
CA PHE A 61 -0.01 9.97 -7.48
C PHE A 61 0.99 11.06 -7.12
N VAL A 62 1.90 11.41 -8.04
CA VAL A 62 2.89 12.47 -7.85
C VAL A 62 2.20 13.81 -7.60
N ARG A 63 1.21 14.17 -8.43
CA ARG A 63 0.46 15.43 -8.27
C ARG A 63 -0.28 15.48 -6.94
N ARG A 64 -0.95 14.38 -6.55
CA ARG A 64 -1.62 14.28 -5.24
C ARG A 64 -0.63 14.52 -4.10
N MET A 65 0.52 13.87 -4.14
CA MET A 65 1.55 13.99 -3.12
C MET A 65 2.07 15.44 -3.02
N GLN A 66 2.35 16.09 -4.15
CA GLN A 66 2.85 17.48 -4.19
C GLN A 66 1.86 18.48 -3.57
N ILE A 67 0.55 18.25 -3.68
CA ILE A 67 -0.49 19.12 -3.11
C ILE A 67 -0.98 18.67 -1.73
N GLY A 68 -0.37 17.64 -1.13
CA GLY A 68 -0.77 17.10 0.17
C GLY A 68 -2.11 16.35 0.16
N MET A 69 -2.58 15.89 -0.99
CA MET A 69 -3.76 15.03 -1.11
C MET A 69 -3.39 13.58 -0.80
N LEU A 70 -4.28 12.87 -0.09
CA LEU A 70 -4.14 11.44 0.21
C LEU A 70 -4.06 10.61 -1.08
N LEU A 71 -3.17 9.62 -1.12
CA LEU A 71 -2.96 8.81 -2.34
C LEU A 71 -4.15 7.88 -2.61
N GLN A 72 -4.78 7.34 -1.55
CA GLN A 72 -6.02 6.54 -1.61
C GLN A 72 -5.99 5.42 -2.65
N THR A 73 -5.07 4.47 -2.48
CA THR A 73 -4.91 3.34 -3.40
C THR A 73 -5.05 2.01 -2.66
N ASP A 74 -5.91 1.14 -3.18
CA ASP A 74 -6.31 -0.11 -2.54
C ASP A 74 -5.18 -1.11 -2.28
N PRO A 75 -4.17 -1.28 -3.15
CA PRO A 75 -3.04 -2.18 -2.91
C PRO A 75 -2.29 -1.88 -1.62
N THR A 76 -2.25 -0.61 -1.19
CA THR A 76 -1.59 -0.22 0.07
C THR A 76 -2.39 -0.67 1.30
N VAL A 77 -3.72 -0.65 1.22
CA VAL A 77 -4.60 -1.19 2.27
C VAL A 77 -4.48 -2.71 2.31
N ILE A 78 -4.50 -3.36 1.15
CA ILE A 78 -4.35 -4.82 1.04
C ILE A 78 -3.01 -5.27 1.63
N TYR A 79 -1.92 -4.58 1.30
CA TYR A 79 -0.60 -4.85 1.87
C TYR A 79 -0.59 -4.68 3.39
N GLY A 80 -1.19 -3.59 3.90
CA GLY A 80 -1.29 -3.33 5.34
C GLY A 80 -2.17 -4.32 6.12
N LEU A 81 -3.14 -4.96 5.46
CA LEU A 81 -3.96 -6.02 6.06
C LEU A 81 -3.22 -7.36 6.17
N GLY A 82 -2.26 -7.63 5.28
CA GLY A 82 -1.55 -8.89 5.21
C GLY A 82 -2.50 -10.09 5.10
N GLU A 83 -2.31 -11.09 5.96
CA GLU A 83 -3.12 -12.32 5.99
C GLU A 83 -4.61 -12.10 6.30
N ARG A 84 -4.99 -10.94 6.86
CA ARG A 84 -6.40 -10.61 7.09
C ARG A 84 -7.17 -10.35 5.80
N TYR A 85 -6.47 -10.11 4.68
CA TYR A 85 -7.12 -9.89 3.41
C TYR A 85 -7.60 -11.20 2.78
N THR A 86 -8.91 -11.40 2.79
CA THR A 86 -9.57 -12.61 2.27
C THR A 86 -10.08 -12.45 0.83
N GLY A 87 -9.50 -11.51 0.06
CA GLY A 87 -9.89 -11.24 -1.33
C GLY A 87 -10.99 -10.20 -1.50
N LYS A 88 -11.53 -9.64 -0.41
CA LYS A 88 -12.54 -8.58 -0.45
C LYS A 88 -12.17 -7.41 0.46
N LEU A 89 -12.12 -6.21 -0.12
CA LEU A 89 -11.95 -4.98 0.63
C LEU A 89 -13.30 -4.48 1.14
N THR A 90 -13.35 -4.06 2.40
CA THR A 90 -14.57 -3.53 3.03
C THR A 90 -14.39 -2.06 3.38
N ARG A 91 -15.50 -1.33 3.59
CA ARG A 91 -15.43 0.06 4.08
C ARG A 91 -14.75 0.17 5.44
N ALA A 92 -14.80 -0.87 6.26
CA ALA A 92 -14.09 -0.89 7.54
C ALA A 92 -12.57 -0.90 7.32
N HIS A 93 -12.09 -1.73 6.37
CA HIS A 93 -10.66 -1.78 6.04
C HIS A 93 -10.13 -0.42 5.55
N LEU A 94 -10.90 0.30 4.72
CA LEU A 94 -10.50 1.63 4.23
C LEU A 94 -10.35 2.68 5.35
N LYS A 95 -11.03 2.48 6.49
CA LYS A 95 -11.00 3.39 7.64
C LYS A 95 -10.03 2.95 8.74
N GLU A 96 -9.50 1.74 8.64
CA GLU A 96 -8.60 1.17 9.64
C GLU A 96 -7.25 1.87 9.58
N ALA A 97 -6.79 2.41 10.70
CA ALA A 97 -5.50 3.07 10.77
C ALA A 97 -4.38 2.03 10.74
N THR A 98 -3.63 2.00 9.63
CA THR A 98 -2.39 1.21 9.51
C THR A 98 -1.30 2.10 8.90
N PRO A 99 -0.01 1.80 9.12
CA PRO A 99 1.09 2.55 8.50
C PRO A 99 1.08 2.54 6.97
N TYR A 100 0.35 1.61 6.34
CA TYR A 100 0.28 1.48 4.89
C TYR A 100 -1.02 2.02 4.31
N ASN A 101 -2.05 2.29 5.12
CA ASN A 101 -3.35 2.69 4.58
C ASN A 101 -3.34 4.14 4.09
N THR A 102 -3.11 4.35 2.79
CA THR A 102 -3.10 5.67 2.15
C THR A 102 -4.46 6.37 2.07
N TYR A 103 -5.53 5.78 2.63
CA TYR A 103 -6.79 6.47 2.92
C TYR A 103 -6.79 7.22 4.25
N VAL A 104 -5.84 6.93 5.15
CA VAL A 104 -5.75 7.55 6.48
C VAL A 104 -4.42 8.25 6.73
N ILE A 105 -3.34 7.84 6.06
CA ILE A 105 -2.03 8.49 6.16
C ILE A 105 -1.80 9.46 5.00
N ALA A 106 -1.15 10.59 5.28
CA ALA A 106 -0.68 11.51 4.25
C ALA A 106 0.68 11.07 3.69
N GLY A 107 0.86 11.21 2.38
CA GLY A 107 2.10 10.88 1.70
C GLY A 107 2.30 9.37 1.44
N LEU A 108 3.57 8.96 1.41
CA LEU A 108 3.98 7.60 1.09
C LEU A 108 3.85 6.65 2.29
N PRO A 109 3.55 5.36 2.07
CA PRO A 109 3.72 4.33 3.11
C PRO A 109 5.21 4.15 3.46
N PRO A 110 5.55 3.44 4.56
CA PRO A 110 6.94 3.35 5.03
C PRO A 110 7.86 2.53 4.12
N THR A 111 7.34 1.63 3.30
CA THR A 111 8.13 0.76 2.40
C THR A 111 7.39 0.48 1.08
N PRO A 112 8.09 -0.04 0.05
CA PRO A 112 7.46 -0.56 -1.15
C PRO A 112 6.55 -1.75 -0.85
N ILE A 113 5.40 -1.82 -1.54
CA ILE A 113 4.39 -2.88 -1.34
C ILE A 113 4.49 -4.04 -2.35
N ALA A 114 5.44 -3.96 -3.28
CA ALA A 114 5.62 -4.94 -4.35
C ALA A 114 7.04 -4.85 -4.94
N MET A 115 7.46 -5.93 -5.62
CA MET A 115 8.59 -5.86 -6.56
C MET A 115 8.19 -5.02 -7.77
N VAL A 116 9.12 -4.22 -8.27
CA VAL A 116 8.86 -3.25 -9.34
C VAL A 116 9.69 -3.53 -10.59
N GLY A 117 9.11 -3.25 -11.75
CA GLY A 117 9.85 -3.19 -13.00
C GLY A 117 10.56 -1.84 -13.19
N ARG A 118 11.55 -1.82 -14.08
CA ARG A 118 12.23 -0.58 -14.51
C ARG A 118 11.21 0.48 -14.96
N GLU A 119 10.18 0.09 -15.70
CA GLU A 119 9.21 1.03 -16.24
C GLU A 119 8.37 1.73 -15.16
N ALA A 120 8.12 1.07 -14.02
CA ALA A 120 7.45 1.70 -12.88
C ALA A 120 8.37 2.68 -12.15
N ILE A 121 9.66 2.33 -11.99
CA ILE A 121 10.67 3.25 -11.48
C ILE A 121 10.77 4.48 -12.38
N HIS A 122 10.85 4.26 -13.69
CA HIS A 122 10.91 5.33 -14.68
C HIS A 122 9.67 6.24 -14.60
N ALA A 123 8.47 5.66 -14.55
CA ALA A 123 7.22 6.41 -14.47
C ALA A 123 7.09 7.21 -13.16
N ALA A 124 7.54 6.67 -12.02
CA ALA A 124 7.55 7.41 -10.76
C ALA A 124 8.49 8.62 -10.83
N LEU A 125 9.67 8.47 -11.44
CA LEU A 125 10.68 9.53 -11.55
C LEU A 125 10.42 10.53 -12.69
N ASN A 126 9.66 10.12 -13.71
CA ASN A 126 9.34 10.90 -14.90
C ASN A 126 7.85 10.75 -15.24
N PRO A 127 6.95 11.25 -14.38
CA PRO A 127 5.52 11.11 -14.59
C PRO A 127 5.05 11.89 -15.83
N VAL A 128 3.99 11.41 -16.47
CA VAL A 128 3.38 12.14 -17.59
C VAL A 128 2.78 13.46 -17.08
N PRO A 129 3.13 14.61 -17.70
CA PRO A 129 2.59 15.90 -17.31
C PRO A 129 1.08 15.92 -17.54
N GLY A 130 0.36 16.68 -16.72
CA GLY A 130 -1.10 16.75 -16.80
C GLY A 130 -1.71 17.37 -15.56
N LYS A 131 -3.04 17.36 -15.52
CA LYS A 131 -3.83 17.95 -14.41
C LYS A 131 -4.65 16.91 -13.65
N SER A 132 -4.70 15.67 -14.12
CA SER A 132 -5.57 14.67 -13.55
C SER A 132 -5.16 14.33 -12.12
N LEU A 133 -6.13 14.40 -11.23
CA LEU A 133 -6.00 14.07 -9.80
C LEU A 133 -6.79 12.82 -9.44
N TYR A 134 -7.56 12.27 -10.37
CA TYR A 134 -8.39 11.10 -10.13
C TYR A 134 -8.27 10.15 -11.30
N PHE A 135 -8.42 8.86 -11.02
CA PHE A 135 -8.66 7.86 -12.04
C PHE A 135 -9.65 6.82 -11.55
N VAL A 136 -10.35 6.18 -12.49
CA VAL A 136 -11.30 5.13 -12.18
C VAL A 136 -11.25 4.03 -13.23
N ALA A 137 -11.26 2.77 -12.81
CA ALA A 137 -11.24 1.64 -13.72
C ALA A 137 -12.53 1.56 -14.54
N ARG A 138 -12.40 1.30 -15.85
CA ARG A 138 -13.52 1.08 -16.79
C ARG A 138 -14.11 -0.33 -16.72
N GLY A 139 -13.39 -1.27 -16.10
CA GLY A 139 -13.77 -2.68 -16.02
C GLY A 139 -13.24 -3.56 -17.17
N ASP A 140 -12.50 -2.97 -18.12
CA ASP A 140 -11.76 -3.68 -19.19
C ASP A 140 -10.23 -3.72 -18.92
N GLY A 141 -9.80 -3.24 -17.74
CA GLY A 141 -8.40 -3.10 -17.34
C GLY A 141 -7.82 -1.70 -17.55
N SER A 142 -8.51 -0.82 -18.30
CA SER A 142 -8.12 0.57 -18.51
C SER A 142 -8.79 1.53 -17.52
N HIS A 143 -8.36 2.79 -17.53
CA HIS A 143 -8.85 3.83 -16.62
C HIS A 143 -9.40 5.07 -17.34
N VAL A 144 -10.33 5.76 -16.70
CA VAL A 144 -10.68 7.15 -17.02
C VAL A 144 -9.98 8.05 -16.03
N PHE A 145 -9.23 9.03 -16.54
CA PHE A 145 -8.55 10.05 -15.75
C PHE A 145 -9.41 11.31 -15.68
N SER A 146 -9.40 11.99 -14.54
CA SER A 146 -10.20 13.20 -14.32
C SER A 146 -9.43 14.22 -13.50
N ASP A 147 -9.63 15.49 -13.83
CA ASP A 147 -8.94 16.62 -13.20
C ASP A 147 -9.63 17.08 -11.92
N ASP A 148 -10.96 16.93 -11.85
CA ASP A 148 -11.79 17.30 -10.70
C ASP A 148 -12.68 16.16 -10.21
N LEU A 149 -13.24 16.36 -9.02
CA LEU A 149 -14.05 15.37 -8.31
C LEU A 149 -15.41 15.13 -8.96
N ASP A 150 -16.01 16.13 -9.62
CA ASP A 150 -17.32 16.00 -10.24
C ASP A 150 -17.25 15.16 -11.51
N ALA A 151 -16.21 15.38 -12.32
CA ALA A 151 -15.85 14.54 -13.46
C ALA A 151 -15.56 13.10 -13.01
N HIS A 152 -14.76 12.92 -11.95
CA HIS A 152 -14.49 11.60 -11.39
C HIS A 152 -15.77 10.89 -10.93
N ASN A 153 -16.63 11.56 -10.17
CA ASN A 153 -17.89 10.99 -9.68
C ASN A 153 -18.84 10.63 -10.83
N SER A 154 -18.81 11.39 -11.93
CA SER A 154 -19.55 11.07 -13.14
C SER A 154 -19.04 9.79 -13.81
N ALA A 155 -17.71 9.66 -13.94
CA ALA A 155 -17.08 8.44 -14.45
C ALA A 155 -17.36 7.22 -13.54
N VAL A 156 -17.30 7.38 -12.20
CA VAL A 156 -17.68 6.31 -11.26
C VAL A 156 -19.12 5.85 -11.48
N ARG A 157 -20.06 6.79 -11.68
CA ARG A 157 -21.46 6.46 -12.00
C ARG A 157 -21.60 5.72 -13.31
N GLU A 158 -20.80 6.08 -14.31
CA GLU A 158 -20.82 5.47 -15.63
C GLU A 158 -20.26 4.05 -15.62
N PHE A 159 -19.06 3.86 -15.05
CA PHE A 159 -18.29 2.62 -15.20
C PHE A 159 -18.46 1.62 -14.04
N GLN A 160 -18.81 2.08 -12.83
CA GLN A 160 -18.94 1.18 -11.67
C GLN A 160 -20.39 0.93 -11.27
N LEU A 161 -21.20 2.00 -11.15
CA LEU A 161 -22.55 1.89 -10.59
C LEU A 161 -23.57 1.27 -11.56
N LYS A 162 -23.29 1.28 -12.88
CA LYS A 162 -24.14 0.66 -13.92
C LYS A 162 -23.85 -0.83 -14.19
N ARG A 163 -23.23 -1.53 -13.23
CA ARG A 163 -22.97 -3.01 -13.09
C ARG A 163 -21.80 -3.60 -13.90
N ARG A 164 -20.87 -4.23 -13.15
CA ARG A 164 -20.44 -5.65 -13.26
C ARG A 164 -20.20 -6.22 -11.85
N ALA A 165 -20.50 -7.51 -11.61
CA ALA A 165 -20.28 -8.17 -10.30
C ALA A 165 -18.79 -8.37 -9.99
N ASP A 166 -17.93 -8.24 -10.99
CA ASP A 166 -16.51 -8.60 -10.94
C ASP A 166 -15.58 -7.38 -10.81
N TYR A 167 -16.11 -6.23 -10.37
CA TYR A 167 -15.33 -4.99 -10.25
C TYR A 167 -14.19 -5.13 -9.24
N ARG A 168 -12.99 -4.72 -9.67
CA ARG A 168 -11.82 -4.54 -8.80
C ARG A 168 -11.18 -3.19 -9.10
N SER A 169 -10.92 -2.44 -8.05
CA SER A 169 -10.21 -1.16 -8.03
C SER A 169 -8.72 -1.30 -8.30
N SER A 170 -8.19 -2.51 -8.21
CA SER A 170 -6.83 -2.86 -8.61
C SER A 170 -6.83 -4.14 -9.45
N PRO A 171 -5.85 -4.33 -10.35
CA PRO A 171 -5.68 -5.57 -11.10
C PRO A 171 -5.70 -6.79 -10.20
N ALA A 172 -6.30 -7.89 -10.68
CA ALA A 172 -6.25 -9.17 -9.96
C ALA A 172 -4.78 -9.57 -9.70
N PRO A 173 -4.47 -10.17 -8.54
CA PRO A 173 -3.17 -10.81 -8.35
C PRO A 173 -2.95 -11.80 -9.50
N ALA A 174 -1.78 -11.76 -10.14
CA ALA A 174 -1.41 -12.80 -11.09
C ALA A 174 -1.52 -14.16 -10.38
N ALA A 175 -2.27 -15.10 -10.95
CA ALA A 175 -2.32 -16.45 -10.44
C ALA A 175 -0.89 -17.01 -10.47
N THR A 176 -0.33 -17.29 -9.29
CA THR A 176 0.95 -17.97 -9.18
C THR A 176 0.83 -19.29 -9.95
N PRO A 177 1.69 -19.59 -10.96
CA PRO A 177 1.71 -20.92 -11.53
C PRO A 177 2.03 -21.89 -10.39
N ALA A 178 1.11 -22.81 -10.12
CA ALA A 178 1.36 -23.90 -9.19
C ALA A 178 2.59 -24.64 -9.72
N VAL A 179 3.70 -24.57 -8.97
CA VAL A 179 4.84 -25.45 -9.21
C VAL A 179 4.32 -26.87 -8.96
N PRO A 180 4.40 -27.80 -9.93
CA PRO A 180 3.94 -29.16 -9.69
C PRO A 180 4.84 -29.79 -8.63
N GLU A 181 4.26 -30.15 -7.49
CA GLU A 181 4.88 -30.98 -6.46
C GLU A 181 5.34 -32.30 -7.09
N ALA A 182 6.65 -32.53 -7.07
CA ALA A 182 7.24 -33.80 -7.45
C ALA A 182 6.92 -34.85 -6.38
N ALA A 183 6.24 -35.91 -6.81
CA ALA A 183 5.96 -37.09 -5.99
C ALA A 183 7.25 -37.77 -5.51
N GLY A 184 7.36 -37.98 -4.19
CA GLY A 184 8.44 -38.73 -3.54
C GLY A 184 7.94 -39.36 -2.24
N GLN A 185 8.20 -40.66 -2.07
CA GLN A 185 7.55 -41.60 -1.16
C GLN A 185 7.80 -41.38 0.34
N ALA A 186 6.82 -41.81 1.15
CA ALA A 186 6.89 -41.95 2.60
C ALA A 186 7.74 -43.15 3.05
N PRO A 187 8.19 -43.16 4.32
CA PRO A 187 8.18 -44.40 5.10
C PRO A 187 7.47 -44.27 6.46
N GLU A 188 7.08 -45.43 6.95
CA GLU A 188 6.09 -45.74 7.97
C GLU A 188 6.50 -45.41 9.43
N THR A 189 5.49 -45.16 10.27
CA THR A 189 5.56 -45.07 11.74
C THR A 189 5.39 -46.45 12.40
N PRO A 190 5.79 -46.62 13.67
CA PRO A 190 4.88 -47.34 14.56
C PRO A 190 4.63 -46.66 15.93
N ALA A 191 3.33 -46.54 16.22
CA ALA A 191 2.58 -46.80 17.46
C ALA A 191 2.99 -46.19 18.83
N ALA A 192 1.99 -45.50 19.42
CA ALA A 192 1.89 -44.98 20.78
C ALA A 192 1.61 -46.09 21.85
N PRO A 193 1.42 -45.75 23.14
CA PRO A 193 0.08 -45.34 23.62
C PRO A 193 0.05 -44.21 24.69
N GLY A 194 -1.09 -43.51 24.81
CA GLY A 194 -1.48 -42.62 25.93
C GLY A 194 -2.15 -43.39 27.08
N PRO A 195 -3.14 -42.86 27.86
CA PRO A 195 -3.73 -41.50 27.88
C PRO A 195 -4.04 -40.94 29.32
N GLU A 196 -4.54 -39.70 29.45
CA GLU A 196 -5.54 -39.26 30.47
C GLU A 196 -5.98 -37.80 30.19
N THR A 197 -7.18 -37.59 29.63
CA THR A 197 -8.45 -37.11 30.27
C THR A 197 -8.57 -35.60 30.55
N ALA A 198 -9.62 -35.03 29.93
CA ALA A 198 -10.17 -33.66 30.00
C ALA A 198 -10.92 -33.38 31.34
N PRO A 199 -11.78 -32.33 31.55
CA PRO A 199 -12.27 -31.27 30.64
C PRO A 199 -12.57 -29.85 31.27
N ALA A 200 -13.07 -28.95 30.40
CA ALA A 200 -14.14 -27.94 30.60
C ALA A 200 -13.91 -26.65 31.44
N SER A 201 -14.20 -25.49 30.82
CA SER A 201 -15.26 -24.51 31.19
C SER A 201 -14.88 -23.05 30.96
N ALA A 202 -15.72 -22.31 30.21
CA ALA A 202 -15.96 -20.88 30.39
C ALA A 202 -17.11 -20.73 31.42
N PRO A 203 -17.24 -19.61 32.18
CA PRO A 203 -17.84 -18.38 31.64
C PRO A 203 -17.35 -17.02 32.25
N GLN A 204 -17.70 -15.94 31.53
CA GLN A 204 -18.04 -14.55 31.93
C GLN A 204 -17.61 -13.97 33.31
N ALA A 205 -17.05 -12.75 33.30
CA ALA A 205 -17.67 -11.50 33.79
C ALA A 205 -16.63 -10.38 34.08
N ALA A 206 -17.02 -9.13 33.84
CA ALA A 206 -16.29 -7.88 34.11
C ALA A 206 -16.06 -7.63 35.62
N PRO A 207 -15.20 -6.65 35.98
CA PRO A 207 -15.74 -5.33 36.32
C PRO A 207 -14.87 -4.12 35.92
N GLU A 208 -15.52 -2.99 35.64
CA GLU A 208 -15.03 -1.60 35.78
C GLU A 208 -15.51 -1.03 37.14
N PRO A 209 -15.14 0.19 37.58
CA PRO A 209 -13.96 1.02 37.30
C PRO A 209 -13.34 1.64 38.59
N ALA A 210 -12.14 2.23 38.51
CA ALA A 210 -11.70 3.19 39.53
C ALA A 210 -10.67 4.23 39.03
N ALA A 211 -11.10 5.49 39.10
CA ALA A 211 -10.39 6.68 39.57
C ALA A 211 -9.16 7.24 38.82
N THR A 212 -9.43 8.35 38.13
CA THR A 212 -8.56 9.49 37.84
C THR A 212 -7.88 10.06 39.09
N PRO A 213 -6.65 10.62 38.97
CA PRO A 213 -6.30 11.82 39.73
C PRO A 213 -5.95 13.02 38.83
N ALA A 214 -6.22 14.20 39.42
CA ALA A 214 -6.27 15.55 38.85
C ALA A 214 -4.86 16.19 38.61
N PRO A 215 -4.78 17.42 38.05
CA PRO A 215 -3.60 17.94 37.34
C PRO A 215 -2.57 18.64 38.23
N ALA A 216 -1.33 18.68 37.77
CA ALA A 216 -0.22 19.42 38.38
C ALA A 216 -0.29 20.93 38.04
N GLU A 217 0.00 21.76 39.04
CA GLU A 217 0.03 23.23 39.04
C GLU A 217 1.23 23.82 38.25
N PRO A 218 1.16 25.12 37.85
CA PRO A 218 2.14 25.75 36.97
C PRO A 218 3.35 26.36 37.71
N VAL A 219 4.49 26.38 37.01
CA VAL A 219 5.77 26.99 37.44
C VAL A 219 5.74 28.52 37.26
N PRO A 220 6.28 29.34 38.18
CA PRO A 220 6.20 30.78 38.12
C PRO A 220 7.27 31.45 37.24
N GLU A 221 6.87 32.56 36.62
CA GLU A 221 7.67 33.53 35.85
C GLU A 221 8.45 34.49 36.78
N PRO A 222 9.70 34.88 36.48
CA PRO A 222 10.38 35.95 37.20
C PRO A 222 10.22 37.30 36.48
N ALA A 223 9.64 38.27 37.19
CA ALA A 223 9.58 39.67 36.77
C ALA A 223 10.85 40.46 37.12
N ALA A 224 11.05 41.50 36.29
CA ALA A 224 11.66 42.82 36.56
C ALA A 224 13.10 43.07 36.06
N LYS A 225 13.23 44.02 35.11
CA LYS A 225 13.60 45.42 35.39
C LYS A 225 13.75 46.24 34.09
N SER A 226 13.00 47.34 33.99
CA SER A 226 13.33 48.49 33.13
C SER A 226 14.62 49.18 33.61
N PRO A 227 15.31 49.91 32.72
CA PRO A 227 15.45 51.34 33.01
C PRO A 227 15.41 52.27 31.78
N GLN A 228 14.81 53.44 32.04
CA GLN A 228 14.90 54.77 31.39
C GLN A 228 14.47 54.93 29.93
#